data_AF-A0A8T4Z847-F1
#
_entry.id   AF-A0A8T4Z847-F1
#
_cell.length_a   1.000
_cell.length_b   1.000
_cell.length_c   1.000
_cell.angle_alpha   90.00
_cell.angle_beta   90.00
_cell.angle_gamma   90.00
#
_symmetry.space_group_name_H-M   'P 1'
#
loop_
_entity.id
_entity.type
_entity.pdbx_description
1 polymer ?
#
loop_
_entity_poly.entity_id
_entity_poly.type
_entity_poly.pdbx_seq_one_letter_code
_entity_poly.pdbx_strand_id
1 'polypeptide(L)'
;VMIEYTELEGERLRVFRSSAPGENIMAAGSDVMMGELVLRRFQRLTPREIGVLAALGLRTVRVFRKPKVTILSTGNELSEPGIPLQYGRIYDINAYSLAASVRECGGEALLLGILPDDPRRIEGTLKKALESSDMVLTSGSTSAGAGDVMYRILDRLGKPGVLVHGISIKPGKPTIVALLEGKPVFGLPGYPTSALIIFNVLVRPVLLRLAGLEVSEEALRTRVMARAASRIFVAKGRREFLPVFVLQGMEGE
;
A
#
# COMPACT_ATOMS: atom_id res chain seq x y z
N VAL A 1 1.69 -50.28 -2.36
CA VAL A 1 2.61 -50.57 -3.50
C VAL A 1 2.11 -49.82 -4.71
N MET A 2 2.98 -49.12 -5.43
CA MET A 2 2.60 -48.37 -6.64
C MET A 2 2.24 -49.33 -7.79
N ILE A 3 1.32 -48.94 -8.67
CA ILE A 3 0.74 -49.81 -9.71
C ILE A 3 1.79 -50.31 -10.71
N GLU A 4 2.85 -49.54 -10.93
CA GLU A 4 3.99 -49.85 -11.78
C GLU A 4 4.76 -51.11 -11.35
N TYR A 5 4.57 -51.56 -10.09
CA TYR A 5 5.15 -52.79 -9.56
C TYR A 5 4.14 -53.92 -9.42
N THR A 6 3.01 -53.84 -10.11
CA THR A 6 1.92 -54.83 -10.02
C THR A 6 1.43 -55.26 -11.40
N GLU A 7 0.95 -56.50 -11.51
CA GLU A 7 0.29 -57.03 -12.71
C GLU A 7 -0.95 -57.82 -12.31
N LEU A 8 -2.08 -57.53 -12.95
CA LEU A 8 -3.32 -58.27 -12.74
C LEU A 8 -3.38 -59.47 -13.70
N GLU A 9 -3.50 -60.66 -13.14
CA GLU A 9 -3.63 -61.92 -13.88
C GLU A 9 -4.91 -62.63 -13.45
N GLY A 10 -5.98 -62.46 -14.25
CA GLY A 10 -7.32 -62.94 -13.90
C GLY A 10 -7.81 -62.28 -12.61
N GLU A 11 -8.08 -63.10 -11.58
CA GLU A 11 -8.52 -62.64 -10.25
C GLU A 11 -7.35 -62.45 -9.25
N ARG A 12 -6.09 -62.55 -9.69
CA ARG A 12 -4.91 -62.45 -8.83
C ARG A 12 -4.07 -61.21 -9.18
N LEU A 13 -3.57 -60.53 -8.15
CA LEU A 13 -2.61 -59.43 -8.30
C LEU A 13 -1.20 -59.93 -7.97
N ARG A 14 -0.30 -59.90 -8.94
CA ARG A 14 1.14 -60.15 -8.74
C ARG A 14 1.82 -58.86 -8.30
N VAL A 15 2.70 -58.93 -7.30
CA VAL A 15 3.44 -57.80 -6.76
C VAL A 15 4.93 -58.09 -6.87
N PHE A 16 5.67 -57.27 -7.63
CA PHE A 16 7.07 -57.53 -7.98
C PHE A 16 8.08 -56.84 -7.05
N ARG A 17 7.62 -56.00 -6.13
CA ARG A 17 8.47 -55.24 -5.19
C ARG A 17 7.97 -55.41 -3.75
N SER A 18 8.87 -55.67 -2.81
CA SER A 18 8.56 -55.65 -1.38
C SER A 18 8.21 -54.23 -0.91
N SER A 19 7.31 -54.12 0.08
CA SER A 19 6.92 -52.84 0.67
C SER A 19 7.20 -52.84 2.15
N ALA A 20 7.82 -51.78 2.67
CA ALA A 20 8.00 -51.63 4.11
C ALA A 20 6.66 -51.29 4.80
N PRO A 21 6.45 -51.67 6.08
CA PRO A 21 5.31 -51.19 6.86
C PRO A 21 5.25 -49.65 6.85
N GLY A 22 4.10 -49.08 6.47
CA GLY A 22 3.92 -47.62 6.37
C GLY A 22 4.32 -47.00 5.03
N GLU A 23 4.93 -47.75 4.10
CA GLU A 23 5.32 -47.19 2.80
C GLU A 23 4.07 -46.81 1.98
N ASN A 24 4.08 -45.59 1.43
CA ASN A 24 2.95 -45.01 0.70
C ASN A 24 1.66 -44.89 1.54
N ILE A 25 1.77 -44.82 2.87
CA ILE A 25 0.66 -44.52 3.78
C ILE A 25 0.86 -43.10 4.33
N MET A 26 -0.14 -42.25 4.14
CA MET A 26 -0.17 -40.91 4.73
C MET A 26 -1.00 -40.96 6.02
N ALA A 27 -0.36 -40.69 7.15
CA ALA A 27 -1.03 -40.70 8.45
C ALA A 27 -2.00 -39.52 8.57
N ALA A 28 -3.07 -39.70 9.36
CA ALA A 28 -3.98 -38.60 9.67
C ALA A 28 -3.21 -37.45 10.36
N GLY A 29 -3.40 -36.23 9.87
CA GLY A 29 -2.72 -35.03 10.40
C GLY A 29 -1.25 -34.91 10.01
N SER A 30 -0.78 -35.62 8.97
CA SER A 30 0.60 -35.49 8.47
C SER A 30 0.94 -34.09 7.96
N ASP A 31 -0.05 -33.38 7.40
CA ASP A 31 0.13 -32.01 6.89
C ASP A 31 -0.31 -30.95 7.91
N VAL A 32 -1.49 -31.13 8.51
CA VAL A 32 -2.07 -30.22 9.50
C VAL A 32 -2.84 -31.02 10.54
N MET A 33 -2.51 -30.83 11.81
CA MET A 33 -3.20 -31.49 12.92
C MET A 33 -4.50 -30.77 13.30
N MET A 34 -5.45 -31.51 13.88
CA MET A 34 -6.65 -30.91 14.43
C MET A 34 -6.29 -29.92 15.56
N GLY A 35 -6.81 -28.70 15.47
CA GLY A 35 -6.55 -27.63 16.44
C GLY A 35 -5.27 -26.82 16.19
N GLU A 36 -4.51 -27.16 15.16
CA GLU A 36 -3.29 -26.43 14.79
C GLU A 36 -3.58 -25.03 14.25
N LEU A 37 -2.72 -24.06 14.58
CA LEU A 37 -2.80 -22.70 14.06
C LEU A 37 -2.22 -22.64 12.63
N VAL A 38 -3.10 -22.68 11.63
CA VAL A 38 -2.69 -22.64 10.22
C VAL A 38 -2.38 -21.23 9.69
N LEU A 39 -3.04 -20.20 10.23
CA LEU A 39 -2.89 -18.80 9.79
C LEU A 39 -2.98 -17.85 10.97
N ARG A 40 -2.16 -16.80 10.97
CA ARG A 40 -2.16 -15.77 12.01
C ARG A 40 -3.13 -14.64 11.67
N ARG A 41 -3.67 -13.97 12.69
CA ARG A 41 -4.37 -12.69 12.51
C ARG A 41 -3.39 -11.68 11.90
N PHE A 42 -3.91 -10.78 11.06
CA PHE A 42 -3.14 -9.75 10.34
C PHE A 42 -2.23 -10.25 9.22
N GLN A 43 -2.33 -11.53 8.86
CA GLN A 43 -1.64 -12.11 7.71
C GLN A 43 -2.39 -11.78 6.40
N ARG A 44 -1.64 -11.34 5.39
CA ARG A 44 -2.19 -11.14 4.04
C ARG A 44 -2.54 -12.50 3.43
N LEU A 45 -3.75 -12.62 2.89
CA LEU A 45 -4.14 -13.80 2.12
C LEU A 45 -3.54 -13.72 0.71
N THR A 46 -2.62 -14.64 0.40
CA THR A 46 -2.06 -14.85 -0.94
C THR A 46 -2.62 -16.17 -1.50
N PRO A 47 -2.29 -16.57 -2.75
CA PRO A 47 -2.75 -17.85 -3.30
C PRO A 47 -2.47 -19.04 -2.37
N ARG A 48 -1.34 -19.02 -1.64
CA ARG A 48 -0.98 -20.06 -0.66
C ARG A 48 -2.01 -20.16 0.47
N GLU A 49 -2.31 -19.05 1.14
CA GLU A 49 -3.26 -19.05 2.25
C GLU A 49 -4.67 -19.41 1.79
N ILE A 50 -5.07 -18.96 0.59
CA ILE A 50 -6.36 -19.32 0.01
C ILE A 50 -6.44 -20.85 -0.23
N GLY A 51 -5.37 -21.47 -0.74
CA GLY A 51 -5.31 -22.91 -0.93
C GLY A 51 -5.44 -23.70 0.38
N VAL A 52 -4.74 -23.26 1.44
CA VAL A 52 -4.85 -23.88 2.77
C VAL A 52 -6.28 -23.76 3.31
N LEU A 53 -6.90 -22.59 3.24
CA LEU A 53 -8.29 -22.40 3.68
C LEU A 53 -9.27 -23.30 2.92
N ALA A 54 -9.08 -23.44 1.61
CA ALA A 54 -9.90 -24.34 0.78
C ALA A 54 -9.71 -25.81 1.15
N ALA A 55 -8.46 -26.26 1.37
CA ALA A 55 -8.15 -27.62 1.79
C ALA A 55 -8.78 -27.98 3.15
N LEU A 56 -8.94 -26.98 4.03
CA LEU A 56 -9.63 -27.12 5.31
C LEU A 56 -11.17 -27.04 5.20
N GLY A 57 -11.73 -26.93 3.99
CA GLY A 57 -13.17 -26.84 3.76
C GLY A 57 -13.79 -25.49 4.14
N LEU A 58 -12.99 -24.43 4.31
CA LEU A 58 -13.48 -23.12 4.73
C LEU A 58 -13.95 -22.28 3.54
N ARG A 59 -15.27 -22.18 3.36
CA ARG A 59 -15.88 -21.37 2.29
C ARG A 59 -15.74 -19.86 2.51
N THR A 60 -15.84 -19.40 3.76
CA THR A 60 -15.74 -17.97 4.10
C THR A 60 -14.95 -17.78 5.37
N VAL A 61 -14.15 -16.71 5.42
CA VAL A 61 -13.35 -16.33 6.57
C VAL A 61 -13.59 -14.87 6.93
N ARG A 62 -13.39 -14.53 8.21
CA ARG A 62 -13.46 -13.14 8.68
C ARG A 62 -12.19 -12.41 8.27
N VAL A 63 -12.33 -11.29 7.58
CA VAL A 63 -11.24 -10.42 7.14
C VAL A 63 -11.47 -8.99 7.60
N PHE A 64 -10.42 -8.18 7.58
CA PHE A 64 -10.55 -6.74 7.77
C PHE A 64 -11.23 -6.11 6.54
N ARG A 65 -12.07 -5.09 6.77
CA ARG A 65 -12.61 -4.28 5.68
C ARG A 65 -11.49 -3.47 5.03
N LYS A 66 -11.64 -3.17 3.74
CA LYS A 66 -10.72 -2.25 3.07
C LYS A 66 -10.88 -0.84 3.67
N PRO A 67 -9.78 -0.16 4.04
CA PRO A 67 -9.84 1.22 4.49
C PRO A 67 -10.22 2.13 3.31
N LYS A 68 -11.16 3.04 3.52
CA LYS A 68 -11.57 4.02 2.52
C LYS A 68 -10.64 5.22 2.57
N VAL A 69 -10.04 5.57 1.44
CA VAL A 69 -9.11 6.70 1.34
C VAL A 69 -9.63 7.69 0.31
N THR A 70 -9.99 8.87 0.78
CA THR A 70 -10.41 9.95 -0.11
C THR A 70 -9.20 10.70 -0.63
N ILE A 71 -9.18 11.01 -1.93
CA ILE A 71 -8.11 11.74 -2.60
C ILE A 71 -8.70 12.97 -3.27
N LEU A 72 -8.11 14.13 -2.98
CA LEU A 72 -8.47 15.41 -3.57
C LEU A 72 -7.24 16.13 -4.10
N SER A 73 -7.38 16.79 -5.24
CA SER A 73 -6.34 17.63 -5.81
C SER A 73 -6.75 19.10 -5.73
N THR A 74 -5.78 19.98 -5.53
CA THR A 74 -5.97 21.43 -5.51
C THR A 74 -5.01 22.05 -6.51
N GLY A 75 -5.52 22.89 -7.40
CA GLY A 75 -4.71 23.63 -8.36
C GLY A 75 -5.54 24.07 -9.55
N ASN A 76 -5.53 25.38 -9.82
CA ASN A 76 -6.27 25.96 -10.95
C ASN A 76 -5.68 25.55 -12.31
N GLU A 77 -4.44 25.10 -12.33
CA GLU A 77 -3.74 24.55 -13.49
C GLU A 77 -4.17 23.11 -13.84
N LEU A 78 -4.88 22.42 -12.95
CA LEU A 78 -5.18 21.01 -13.15
C LEU A 78 -6.40 20.80 -14.06
N SER A 79 -6.35 19.73 -14.83
CA SER A 79 -7.44 19.19 -15.66
C SER A 79 -7.58 17.69 -15.45
N GLU A 80 -8.79 17.17 -15.58
CA GLU A 80 -9.04 15.73 -15.56
C GLU A 80 -8.50 15.07 -16.84
N PRO A 81 -7.84 13.90 -16.74
CA PRO A 81 -7.49 13.08 -17.89
C PRO A 81 -8.72 12.77 -18.77
N GLY A 82 -8.54 12.89 -20.09
CA GLY A 82 -9.61 12.69 -21.09
C GLY A 82 -10.23 13.99 -21.61
N ILE A 83 -9.99 15.12 -20.95
CA ILE A 83 -10.39 16.45 -21.43
C ILE A 83 -9.19 17.11 -22.11
N PRO A 84 -9.30 17.63 -23.35
CA PRO A 84 -8.21 18.36 -24.00
C PRO A 84 -7.68 19.52 -23.13
N LEU A 85 -6.35 19.62 -23.01
CA LEU A 85 -5.74 20.66 -22.20
C LEU A 85 -5.96 22.05 -22.81
N GLN A 86 -6.39 22.98 -21.97
CA GLN A 86 -6.34 24.40 -22.27
C GLN A 86 -4.93 24.93 -22.03
N TYR A 87 -4.63 26.12 -22.58
CA TYR A 87 -3.35 26.79 -22.38
C TYR A 87 -3.01 26.93 -20.88
N GLY A 88 -1.79 26.56 -20.50
CA GLY A 88 -1.30 26.64 -19.12
C GLY A 88 -1.83 25.57 -18.17
N ARG A 89 -2.62 24.59 -18.65
CA ARG A 89 -3.12 23.48 -17.84
C ARG A 89 -2.30 22.21 -17.99
N ILE A 90 -2.31 21.38 -16.95
CA ILE A 90 -1.70 20.06 -16.90
C ILE A 90 -2.71 19.04 -16.37
N TYR A 91 -2.50 17.76 -16.69
CA TYR A 91 -3.35 16.70 -16.15
C TYR A 91 -3.05 16.42 -14.68
N ASP A 92 -4.09 16.15 -13.90
CA ASP A 92 -3.93 15.64 -12.54
C ASP A 92 -3.41 14.20 -12.56
N ILE A 93 -2.10 14.03 -12.47
CA ILE A 93 -1.44 12.71 -12.38
C ILE A 93 -1.42 12.17 -10.94
N ASN A 94 -1.46 13.06 -9.94
CA ASN A 94 -1.29 12.67 -8.55
C ASN A 94 -2.51 11.94 -8.02
N ALA A 95 -3.72 12.41 -8.31
CA ALA A 95 -4.93 11.72 -7.86
C ALA A 95 -4.96 10.26 -8.32
N TYR A 96 -4.62 10.01 -9.58
CA TYR A 96 -4.67 8.67 -10.18
C TYR A 96 -3.52 7.77 -9.70
N SER A 97 -2.30 8.30 -9.62
CA SER A 97 -1.15 7.55 -9.11
C SER A 97 -1.33 7.19 -7.63
N LEU A 98 -1.81 8.11 -6.81
CA LEU A 98 -2.15 7.85 -5.41
C LEU A 98 -3.30 6.84 -5.27
N ALA A 99 -4.34 6.93 -6.11
CA ALA A 99 -5.45 5.97 -6.09
C ALA A 99 -4.98 4.55 -6.43
N ALA A 100 -4.07 4.40 -7.40
CA ALA A 100 -3.44 3.12 -7.69
C ALA A 100 -2.64 2.59 -6.49
N SER A 101 -1.78 3.44 -5.90
CA SER A 101 -0.98 3.04 -4.74
C SER A 101 -1.81 2.69 -3.51
N VAL A 102 -2.96 3.36 -3.29
CA VAL A 102 -3.92 2.99 -2.24
C VAL A 102 -4.48 1.58 -2.46
N ARG A 103 -4.88 1.26 -3.70
CA ARG A 103 -5.44 -0.06 -4.04
C ARG A 103 -4.40 -1.18 -3.88
N GLU A 104 -3.15 -0.93 -4.26
CA GLU A 104 -2.04 -1.87 -4.05
C GLU A 104 -1.79 -2.17 -2.56
N CYS A 105 -2.04 -1.19 -1.70
CA CYS A 105 -1.95 -1.34 -0.23
C CYS A 105 -3.21 -1.97 0.40
N GLY A 106 -4.19 -2.40 -0.40
CA GLY A 106 -5.42 -3.02 0.09
C GLY A 106 -6.53 -2.04 0.48
N GLY A 107 -6.38 -0.75 0.16
CA GLY A 107 -7.40 0.27 0.38
C GLY A 107 -8.41 0.41 -0.76
N GLU A 108 -9.49 1.15 -0.48
CA GLU A 108 -10.47 1.61 -1.45
C GLU A 108 -10.25 3.11 -1.70
N ALA A 109 -9.86 3.49 -2.92
CA ALA A 109 -9.60 4.88 -3.27
C ALA A 109 -10.86 5.58 -3.79
N LEU A 110 -11.22 6.71 -3.18
CA LEU A 110 -12.34 7.58 -3.55
C LEU A 110 -11.79 8.90 -4.10
N LEU A 111 -11.98 9.14 -5.40
CA LEU A 111 -11.55 10.39 -6.03
C LEU A 111 -12.65 11.44 -5.89
N LEU A 112 -12.37 12.58 -5.25
CA LEU A 112 -13.27 13.73 -5.19
C LEU A 112 -12.98 14.79 -6.26
N GLY A 113 -11.97 14.56 -7.09
CA GLY A 113 -11.61 15.41 -8.21
C GLY A 113 -10.76 16.62 -7.83
N ILE A 114 -10.75 17.60 -8.72
CA ILE A 114 -9.93 18.81 -8.64
C ILE A 114 -10.76 19.93 -8.03
N LEU A 115 -10.28 20.49 -6.92
CA LEU A 115 -10.85 21.67 -6.30
C LEU A 115 -10.11 22.93 -6.75
N PRO A 116 -10.83 24.05 -6.97
CA PRO A 116 -10.19 25.34 -7.15
C PRO A 116 -9.50 25.76 -5.85
N ASP A 117 -8.56 26.70 -5.95
CA ASP A 117 -7.83 27.27 -4.80
C ASP A 117 -8.71 28.23 -3.97
N ASP A 118 -9.88 27.77 -3.53
CA ASP A 118 -10.83 28.46 -2.67
C ASP A 118 -10.85 27.78 -1.29
N PRO A 119 -10.37 28.45 -0.23
CA PRO A 119 -10.32 27.89 1.13
C PRO A 119 -11.66 27.38 1.65
N ARG A 120 -12.78 28.03 1.31
CA ARG A 120 -14.11 27.62 1.79
C ARG A 120 -14.57 26.33 1.13
N ARG A 121 -14.30 26.18 -0.17
CA ARG A 121 -14.61 24.95 -0.91
C ARG A 121 -13.73 23.79 -0.43
N ILE A 122 -12.44 24.05 -0.23
CA ILE A 122 -11.51 23.06 0.32
C ILE A 122 -11.97 22.59 1.70
N GLU A 123 -12.29 23.52 2.61
CA GLU A 123 -12.77 23.18 3.96
C GLU A 123 -14.07 22.36 3.92
N GLY A 124 -15.06 22.78 3.13
CA GLY A 124 -16.33 22.07 3.00
C GLY A 124 -16.18 20.67 2.42
N THR A 125 -15.30 20.49 1.44
CA THR A 125 -15.03 19.17 0.84
C THR A 125 -14.25 18.28 1.80
N LEU A 126 -13.30 18.82 2.57
CA LEU A 126 -12.57 18.06 3.59
C LEU A 126 -13.49 17.54 4.69
N LYS A 127 -14.49 18.31 5.15
CA LYS A 127 -15.50 17.82 6.10
C LYS A 127 -16.26 16.60 5.57
N LYS A 128 -16.77 16.70 4.34
CA LYS A 128 -17.46 15.57 3.67
C LYS A 128 -16.55 14.36 3.46
N ALA A 129 -15.28 14.59 3.14
CA ALA A 129 -14.29 13.54 3.00
C ALA A 129 -14.07 12.80 4.34
N LEU A 130 -13.95 13.55 5.44
CA LEU A 130 -13.78 13.00 6.78
C LEU A 130 -14.99 12.17 7.22
N GLU A 131 -16.21 12.52 6.84
CA GLU A 131 -17.41 11.72 7.16
C GLU A 131 -17.42 10.35 6.47
N SER A 132 -16.90 10.28 5.24
CA SER A 132 -17.06 9.12 4.34
C SER A 132 -15.81 8.23 4.18
N SER A 133 -14.67 8.62 4.76
CA SER A 133 -13.39 7.93 4.63
C SER A 133 -12.71 7.66 5.97
N ASP A 134 -11.71 6.77 5.95
CA ASP A 134 -10.84 6.45 7.09
C ASP A 134 -9.51 7.23 7.03
N MET A 135 -9.17 7.81 5.87
CA MET A 135 -7.98 8.61 5.61
C MET A 135 -8.25 9.58 4.46
N VAL A 136 -7.64 10.76 4.51
CA VAL A 136 -7.73 11.75 3.42
C VAL A 136 -6.34 12.11 2.90
N LEU A 137 -6.16 12.12 1.59
CA LEU A 137 -4.96 12.57 0.90
C LEU A 137 -5.29 13.82 0.07
N THR A 138 -4.49 14.87 0.23
CA THR A 138 -4.56 16.05 -0.63
C THR A 138 -3.31 16.15 -1.47
N SER A 139 -3.43 16.60 -2.71
CA SER A 139 -2.32 16.82 -3.63
C SER A 139 -2.34 18.26 -4.15
N GLY A 140 -1.17 18.88 -4.33
CA GLY A 140 -1.03 20.23 -4.88
C GLY A 140 -1.05 21.34 -3.83
N SER A 141 -1.29 21.00 -2.56
CA SER A 141 -1.58 21.96 -1.51
C SER A 141 -0.36 22.58 -0.83
N THR A 142 0.84 22.55 -1.43
CA THR A 142 2.10 22.77 -0.69
C THR A 142 3.11 23.72 -1.34
N SER A 143 2.71 24.53 -2.33
CA SER A 143 3.58 25.61 -2.83
C SER A 143 3.74 26.70 -1.76
N ALA A 144 4.74 27.59 -1.90
CA ALA A 144 5.14 28.59 -0.91
C ALA A 144 4.04 29.57 -0.43
N GLY A 145 2.83 29.52 -1.03
CA GLY A 145 1.62 30.19 -0.51
C GLY A 145 0.41 29.27 -0.30
N ALA A 146 0.27 28.16 -1.04
CA ALA A 146 -0.85 27.21 -0.91
C ALA A 146 -0.71 26.27 0.29
N GLY A 147 0.54 25.93 0.67
CA GLY A 147 0.90 25.19 1.90
C GLY A 147 0.29 25.82 3.15
N ASP A 148 0.41 27.13 3.24
CA ASP A 148 -0.05 27.90 4.38
C ASP A 148 -1.58 27.92 4.51
N VAL A 149 -2.30 27.79 3.40
CA VAL A 149 -3.78 27.72 3.40
C VAL A 149 -4.24 26.36 3.92
N MET A 150 -3.67 25.27 3.41
CA MET A 150 -4.09 23.91 3.80
C MET A 150 -3.82 23.64 5.28
N TYR A 151 -2.65 24.04 5.80
CA TYR A 151 -2.35 23.87 7.23
C TYR A 151 -3.38 24.60 8.12
N ARG A 152 -3.73 25.85 7.78
CA ARG A 152 -4.72 26.64 8.53
C ARG A 152 -6.11 26.04 8.46
N ILE A 153 -6.51 25.48 7.32
CA ILE A 153 -7.80 24.81 7.17
C ILE A 153 -7.84 23.57 8.07
N LEU A 154 -6.81 22.72 8.01
CA LEU A 154 -6.74 21.50 8.82
C LEU A 154 -6.78 21.81 10.33
N ASP A 155 -6.05 22.82 10.81
CA ASP A 155 -6.09 23.22 12.23
C ASP A 155 -7.46 23.75 12.69
N ARG A 156 -8.24 24.34 11.78
CA ARG A 156 -9.61 24.81 12.07
C ARG A 156 -10.63 23.68 12.07
N LEU A 157 -10.40 22.62 11.29
CA LEU A 157 -11.33 21.52 11.12
C LEU A 157 -11.46 20.64 12.37
N GLY A 158 -10.41 20.54 13.19
CA GLY A 158 -10.48 19.76 14.42
C GLY A 158 -9.16 19.65 15.16
N LYS A 159 -9.22 19.13 16.39
CA LYS A 159 -8.04 18.82 17.22
C LYS A 159 -7.67 17.33 17.09
N PRO A 160 -6.39 16.95 17.17
CA PRO A 160 -5.22 17.82 17.41
C PRO A 160 -4.80 18.68 16.20
N GLY A 161 -5.39 18.48 15.03
CA GLY A 161 -5.09 19.29 13.85
C GLY A 161 -3.79 18.84 13.19
N VAL A 162 -3.00 19.79 12.70
CA VAL A 162 -1.71 19.55 12.06
C VAL A 162 -0.69 19.09 13.11
N LEU A 163 -0.13 17.91 12.90
CA LEU A 163 0.93 17.33 13.70
C LEU A 163 2.32 17.68 13.16
N VAL A 164 2.43 17.76 11.84
CA VAL A 164 3.68 18.04 11.13
C VAL A 164 3.38 18.97 9.97
N HIS A 165 4.08 20.09 9.90
CA HIS A 165 4.11 20.97 8.73
C HIS A 165 5.55 21.06 8.23
N GLY A 166 5.82 20.25 7.23
CA GLY A 166 7.11 20.12 6.61
C GLY A 166 8.01 19.08 7.28
N ILE A 167 8.81 18.41 6.46
CA ILE A 167 9.69 17.31 6.88
C ILE A 167 11.09 17.49 6.27
N SER A 168 12.12 16.97 6.95
CA SER A 168 13.50 17.01 6.46
C SER A 168 13.80 15.92 5.42
N ILE A 169 12.99 15.89 4.36
CA ILE A 169 13.08 14.96 3.23
C ILE A 169 13.25 15.73 1.92
N LYS A 170 14.01 15.15 0.98
CA LYS A 170 14.13 15.62 -0.40
C LYS A 170 13.86 14.45 -1.37
N PRO A 171 12.93 14.60 -2.34
CA PRO A 171 11.94 15.67 -2.47
C PRO A 171 10.75 15.46 -1.51
N GLY A 172 9.93 16.51 -1.30
CA GLY A 172 8.72 16.43 -0.47
C GLY A 172 8.75 17.18 0.87
N LYS A 173 9.64 18.18 1.00
CA LYS A 173 9.73 19.08 2.17
C LYS A 173 8.37 19.56 2.68
N PRO A 174 7.44 20.10 1.87
CA PRO A 174 6.27 20.81 2.41
C PRO A 174 5.09 19.87 2.74
N THR A 175 5.36 18.61 3.09
CA THR A 175 4.33 17.63 3.46
C THR A 175 3.63 18.04 4.76
N ILE A 176 2.30 17.94 4.78
CA ILE A 176 1.49 18.15 5.98
C ILE A 176 1.00 16.79 6.49
N VAL A 177 1.09 16.55 7.79
CA VAL A 177 0.46 15.42 8.47
C VAL A 177 -0.46 15.97 9.53
N ALA A 178 -1.73 15.60 9.49
CA ALA A 178 -2.74 16.02 10.44
C ALA A 178 -3.54 14.82 10.94
N LEU A 179 -4.17 14.97 12.10
CA LEU A 179 -5.12 14.02 12.65
C LEU A 179 -6.40 14.77 12.99
N LEU A 180 -7.48 14.41 12.29
CA LEU A 180 -8.79 15.03 12.43
C LEU A 180 -9.81 13.95 12.78
N GLU A 181 -10.49 14.08 13.91
CA GLU A 181 -11.50 13.09 14.37
C GLU A 181 -10.94 11.65 14.44
N GLY A 182 -9.66 11.51 14.79
CA GLY A 182 -8.95 10.23 14.83
C GLY A 182 -8.56 9.67 13.45
N LYS A 183 -8.78 10.41 12.36
CA LYS A 183 -8.48 10.01 10.98
C LYS A 183 -7.24 10.76 10.46
N PRO A 184 -6.25 10.04 9.89
CA PRO A 184 -5.07 10.67 9.33
C PRO A 184 -5.39 11.44 8.05
N VAL A 185 -4.85 12.64 7.96
CA VAL A 185 -4.91 13.48 6.76
C VAL A 185 -3.50 13.85 6.32
N PHE A 186 -3.18 13.62 5.05
CA PHE A 186 -1.88 13.94 4.47
C PHE A 186 -2.00 14.97 3.37
N GLY A 187 -1.31 16.10 3.53
CA GLY A 187 -1.09 17.07 2.47
C GLY A 187 0.19 16.76 1.72
N LEU A 188 0.05 16.25 0.50
CA LEU A 188 1.16 15.78 -0.33
C LEU A 188 1.63 16.88 -1.29
N PRO A 189 2.93 16.87 -1.66
CA PRO A 189 3.45 17.83 -2.62
C PRO A 189 2.79 17.73 -4.00
N GLY A 190 2.66 18.86 -4.69
CA GLY A 190 2.13 18.89 -6.07
C GLY A 190 3.02 18.20 -7.10
N TYR A 191 4.33 18.12 -6.87
CA TYR A 191 5.24 17.47 -7.82
C TYR A 191 5.12 15.93 -7.77
N PRO A 192 4.87 15.23 -8.89
CA PRO A 192 4.43 13.83 -8.86
C PRO A 192 5.38 12.85 -8.19
N THR A 193 6.69 12.94 -8.51
CA THR A 193 7.71 12.09 -7.87
C THR A 193 7.77 12.33 -6.37
N SER A 194 7.54 13.56 -5.92
CA SER A 194 7.51 13.89 -4.50
C SER A 194 6.30 13.28 -3.81
N ALA A 195 5.11 13.40 -4.42
CA ALA A 195 3.88 12.82 -3.89
C ALA A 195 4.01 11.30 -3.68
N LEU A 196 4.55 10.58 -4.66
CA LEU A 196 4.76 9.13 -4.58
C LEU A 196 5.83 8.72 -3.56
N ILE A 197 6.93 9.47 -3.45
CA ILE A 197 7.95 9.22 -2.41
C ILE A 197 7.33 9.38 -1.03
N ILE A 198 6.60 10.48 -0.80
CA ILE A 198 5.96 10.75 0.49
C ILE A 198 4.86 9.71 0.78
N PHE A 199 4.09 9.31 -0.23
CA PHE A 199 3.12 8.22 -0.07
C PHE A 199 3.81 6.95 0.43
N ASN A 200 4.90 6.52 -0.20
CA ASN A 200 5.59 5.30 0.18
C ASN A 200 6.27 5.38 1.56
N VAL A 201 6.80 6.54 1.92
CA VAL A 201 7.53 6.74 3.18
C VAL A 201 6.59 6.94 4.37
N LEU A 202 5.50 7.69 4.22
CA LEU A 202 4.62 8.09 5.32
C LEU A 202 3.21 7.50 5.25
N VAL A 203 2.58 7.50 4.07
CA VAL A 203 1.16 7.08 3.94
C VAL A 203 1.03 5.56 3.94
N ARG A 204 1.85 4.86 3.15
CA ARG A 204 1.81 3.40 2.98
C ARG A 204 1.88 2.64 4.31
N PRO A 205 2.80 2.93 5.24
CA PRO A 205 2.84 2.24 6.54
C PRO A 205 1.55 2.41 7.35
N VAL A 206 0.95 3.60 7.34
CA VAL A 206 -0.29 3.89 8.05
C VAL A 206 -1.46 3.16 7.39
N LEU A 207 -1.54 3.21 6.05
CA LEU A 207 -2.59 2.55 5.29
C LEU A 207 -2.56 1.02 5.45
N LEU A 208 -1.38 0.40 5.43
CA LEU A 208 -1.24 -1.04 5.68
C LEU A 208 -1.73 -1.43 7.08
N ARG A 209 -1.44 -0.61 8.11
CA ARG A 209 -1.97 -0.82 9.46
C ARG A 209 -3.50 -0.67 9.51
N LEU A 210 -4.06 0.32 8.83
CA LEU A 210 -5.51 0.49 8.72
C LEU A 210 -6.18 -0.69 7.98
N ALA A 211 -5.49 -1.28 7.01
CA ALA A 211 -5.92 -2.49 6.30
C ALA A 211 -5.80 -3.77 7.15
N GLY A 212 -5.36 -3.66 8.41
CA GLY A 212 -5.17 -4.81 9.29
C GLY A 212 -4.03 -5.72 8.84
N LEU A 213 -3.01 -5.17 8.18
CA LEU A 213 -1.78 -5.88 7.87
C LEU A 213 -0.76 -5.61 8.97
N GLU A 214 -0.10 -6.67 9.42
CA GLU A 214 1.03 -6.52 10.32
C GLU A 214 2.19 -5.92 9.54
N VAL A 215 2.50 -4.68 9.88
CA VAL A 215 3.61 -3.96 9.32
C VAL A 215 4.81 -4.22 10.22
N SER A 216 5.46 -5.37 10.05
CA SER A 216 6.77 -5.56 10.69
C SER A 216 7.74 -4.54 10.09
N GLU A 217 8.64 -4.03 10.93
CA GLU A 217 9.74 -3.16 10.47
C GLU A 217 10.50 -3.81 9.29
N GLU A 218 10.68 -5.13 9.31
CA GLU A 218 11.30 -5.92 8.25
C GLU A 218 10.48 -5.97 6.96
N ALA A 219 9.15 -6.10 7.03
CA ALA A 219 8.27 -6.10 5.86
C ALA A 219 8.19 -4.73 5.16
N LEU A 220 8.44 -3.63 5.87
CA LEU A 220 8.66 -2.31 5.27
C LEU A 220 10.08 -2.12 4.71
N ARG A 221 11.03 -2.96 5.13
CA ARG A 221 12.44 -2.95 4.75
C ARG A 221 12.73 -3.98 3.67
N THR A 222 11.97 -4.01 2.57
CA THR A 222 12.56 -4.45 1.29
C THR A 222 13.56 -3.39 0.83
N ARG A 223 14.62 -3.21 1.62
CA ARG A 223 15.78 -2.39 1.33
C ARG A 223 16.89 -3.36 1.00
N VAL A 224 17.43 -3.22 -0.19
CA VAL A 224 18.65 -3.91 -0.58
C VAL A 224 19.78 -2.91 -0.42
N MET A 225 20.85 -3.32 0.25
CA MET A 225 22.09 -2.56 0.23
C MET A 225 22.71 -2.75 -1.15
N ALA A 226 22.92 -1.66 -1.87
CA ALA A 226 23.49 -1.68 -3.21
C ALA A 226 24.63 -0.68 -3.31
N ARG A 227 25.60 -0.99 -4.17
CA ARG A 227 26.68 -0.07 -4.51
C ARG A 227 26.18 0.92 -5.57
N ALA A 228 26.36 2.22 -5.31
CA ALA A 228 26.04 3.23 -6.31
C ALA A 228 27.00 3.11 -7.51
N ALA A 229 26.44 2.96 -8.72
CA ALA A 229 27.20 2.90 -9.96
C ALA A 229 27.82 4.26 -10.36
N SER A 230 27.31 5.35 -9.79
CA SER A 230 27.79 6.71 -10.02
C SER A 230 27.92 7.48 -8.70
N ARG A 231 28.71 8.55 -8.72
CA ARG A 231 28.87 9.43 -7.57
C ARG A 231 27.56 10.20 -7.34
N ILE A 232 27.02 10.10 -6.12
CA ILE A 232 25.81 10.81 -5.70
C ILE A 232 26.21 12.02 -4.85
N PHE A 233 25.78 13.20 -5.25
CA PHE A 233 25.96 14.43 -4.48
C PHE A 233 24.72 14.71 -3.64
N VAL A 234 24.78 14.36 -2.35
CA VAL A 234 23.66 14.54 -1.42
C VAL A 234 23.56 15.98 -0.90
N ALA A 235 22.34 16.49 -0.81
CA ALA A 235 22.08 17.77 -0.17
C ALA A 235 22.25 17.66 1.36
N LYS A 236 23.06 18.56 1.96
CA LYS A 236 23.26 18.58 3.42
C LYS A 236 21.95 18.80 4.18
N GLY A 237 21.80 18.11 5.33
CA GLY A 237 20.75 18.35 6.31
C GLY A 237 19.38 17.76 6.01
N ARG A 238 19.21 17.02 4.90
CA ARG A 238 17.94 16.36 4.52
C ARG A 238 18.18 14.91 4.14
N ARG A 239 17.20 14.04 4.42
CA ARG A 239 17.20 12.68 3.89
C ARG A 239 16.77 12.72 2.43
N GLU A 240 17.64 12.32 1.52
CA GLU A 240 17.38 12.35 0.08
C GLU A 240 16.94 10.97 -0.41
N PHE A 241 15.80 10.92 -1.10
CA PHE A 241 15.27 9.76 -1.78
C PHE A 241 15.43 9.99 -3.27
N LEU A 242 16.28 9.17 -3.90
CA LEU A 242 16.53 9.21 -5.33
C LEU A 242 15.84 8.01 -5.98
N PRO A 243 15.08 8.21 -7.07
CA PRO A 243 14.69 7.12 -7.93
C PRO A 243 15.95 6.45 -8.47
N VAL A 244 16.07 5.14 -8.28
CA VAL A 244 17.21 4.35 -8.75
C VAL A 244 16.71 3.11 -9.47
N PHE A 245 17.49 2.65 -10.44
CA PHE A 245 17.39 1.30 -10.98
C PHE A 245 18.38 0.43 -10.23
N VAL A 246 17.92 -0.72 -9.73
CA VAL A 246 18.77 -1.72 -9.12
C VAL A 246 18.99 -2.82 -10.15
N LEU A 247 20.26 -3.09 -10.47
CA LEU A 247 20.69 -4.13 -11.38
C LEU A 247 21.54 -5.13 -10.59
N GLN A 248 21.42 -6.41 -10.90
CA GLN A 248 22.34 -7.42 -10.39
C GLN A 248 23.68 -7.27 -11.14
N GLY A 249 24.78 -7.16 -10.40
CA GLY A 249 26.12 -7.08 -10.96
C GLY A 249 26.54 -8.38 -11.65
N MET A 250 27.56 -8.30 -12.51
CA MET A 250 28.09 -9.47 -13.23
C MET A 250 28.66 -10.55 -12.29
N GLU A 251 29.01 -10.19 -11.05
CA GLU A 251 29.51 -11.10 -10.02
C GLU A 251 28.41 -11.64 -9.09
N GLY A 252 27.13 -11.30 -9.36
CA GLY A 252 25.98 -11.79 -8.60
C GLY A 252 25.56 -10.95 -7.39
N GLU A 253 26.32 -9.90 -7.04
CA GLU A 253 25.96 -8.88 -6.02
C GLU A 253 25.04 -7.77 -6.56
#